data_AF-A0A0E9LWA9-F1
#
_entry.id   AF-A0A0E9LWA9-F1
#
_cell.length_a   1.000
_cell.length_b   1.000
_cell.length_c   1.000
_cell.angle_alpha   90.00
_cell.angle_beta   90.00
_cell.angle_gamma   90.00
#
_symmetry.space_group_name_H-M   'P 1'
#
loop_
_entity.id
_entity.type
_entity.pdbx_description
1 polymer ?
#
loop_
_entity_poly.entity_id
_entity_poly.type
_entity_poly.pdbx_seq_one_letter_code
_entity_poly.pdbx_strand_id
1 'polypeptide(L)'
;MSETLLEALMQLFALLTDVQKERQTGRGYLLVQDFLSKHFNKEYVEQYLGRFEVYLNRYHSEVYSDNQELKNKQTNDNQSRIHNIATKINAELEQEPKIVLFSQLLDFLKKDEEIGEAEVRFVDLLANKFKIEPSDYINLKNFILREPLDVPDKNLLLLVSGENEKPHPDIKLLFNPKQQVVVWVLHVTSTNTYIFRYAGERNLYLNGHKIERNRPYTLAVGSVIKTSRMPPVYYSRVSEKFIHQKETGRIIYRAIDVSYKFNNNQIGIHPFSFTGRSGQLVGIIGGSGTGKSTLLNVLNGNFKLSSGKIIINGFDLIEEKESLRGLIGYVPQDDLLKEELTVFENLWFNARLCFSDLPKDKIMKLVEDALQDFDLVEARDLVVGTPLNKILSGGQRKRLNIALELIREPSILFVDEPTSGLSSMDSEKVMLLLKRQVLKGKLVVINIHQPPPICTSCWINC
;
A
#
# COMPACT_ATOMS: atom_id res chain seq x y z
N MET A 1 -17.13 -6.32 2.06
CA MET A 1 -16.82 -7.72 2.42
C MET A 1 -17.97 -8.57 1.89
N SER A 2 -17.71 -9.64 1.14
CA SER A 2 -18.75 -10.55 0.64
C SER A 2 -19.44 -11.29 1.79
N GLU A 3 -20.69 -11.69 1.58
CA GLU A 3 -21.47 -12.48 2.55
C GLU A 3 -20.75 -13.81 2.88
N THR A 4 -20.21 -14.45 1.83
CA THR A 4 -19.44 -15.70 1.89
C THR A 4 -18.16 -15.59 2.71
N LEU A 5 -17.45 -14.47 2.61
CA LEU A 5 -16.27 -14.21 3.44
C LEU A 5 -16.66 -13.99 4.90
N LEU A 6 -17.74 -13.26 5.17
CA LEU A 6 -18.18 -13.03 6.55
C LEU A 6 -18.66 -14.33 7.20
N GLU A 7 -19.32 -15.20 6.44
CA GLU A 7 -19.62 -16.58 6.89
C GLU A 7 -18.35 -17.37 7.20
N ALA A 8 -17.36 -17.34 6.30
CA ALA A 8 -16.08 -18.02 6.50
C ALA A 8 -15.36 -17.53 7.77
N LEU A 9 -15.44 -16.22 8.06
CA LEU A 9 -14.89 -15.62 9.27
C LEU A 9 -15.58 -16.12 10.53
N MET A 10 -16.92 -16.16 10.54
CA MET A 10 -17.66 -16.67 11.70
C MET A 10 -17.32 -18.14 11.97
N GLN A 11 -17.09 -18.93 10.91
CA GLN A 11 -16.65 -20.31 11.05
C GLN A 11 -15.22 -20.40 11.63
N LEU A 12 -14.29 -19.54 11.21
CA LEU A 12 -12.93 -19.52 11.77
C LEU A 12 -12.93 -19.10 13.24
N PHE A 13 -13.64 -18.05 13.61
CA PHE A 13 -13.75 -17.63 15.01
C PHE A 13 -14.38 -18.72 15.87
N ALA A 14 -15.43 -19.37 15.39
CA ALA A 14 -16.07 -20.48 16.10
C ALA A 14 -15.13 -21.69 16.29
N LEU A 15 -14.28 -21.99 15.31
CA LEU A 15 -13.26 -23.04 15.42
C LEU A 15 -12.13 -22.68 16.40
N LEU A 16 -11.79 -21.39 16.47
CA LEU A 16 -10.76 -20.87 17.38
C LEU A 16 -11.24 -20.74 18.83
N THR A 17 -12.55 -20.66 19.05
CA THR A 17 -13.12 -20.46 20.39
C THR A 17 -13.23 -21.79 21.13
N ASP A 18 -12.64 -21.87 22.33
CA ASP A 18 -12.85 -22.98 23.26
C ASP A 18 -14.24 -22.85 23.92
N VAL A 19 -15.11 -23.83 23.69
CA VAL A 19 -16.49 -23.81 24.21
C VAL A 19 -16.58 -23.93 25.72
N GLN A 20 -15.60 -24.53 26.40
CA GLN A 20 -15.60 -24.57 27.86
C GLN A 20 -15.31 -23.18 28.44
N LYS A 21 -14.29 -22.49 27.92
CA LYS A 21 -13.97 -21.10 28.29
C LYS A 21 -15.11 -20.15 27.90
N GLU A 22 -15.74 -20.37 26.75
CA GLU A 22 -16.82 -19.51 26.26
C GLU A 22 -18.07 -19.60 27.13
N ARG A 23 -18.48 -20.80 27.55
CA ARG A 23 -19.63 -20.98 28.45
C ARG A 23 -19.41 -20.34 29.82
N GLN A 24 -18.16 -20.24 30.27
CA GLN A 24 -17.81 -19.65 31.57
C GLN A 24 -17.64 -18.13 31.50
N THR A 25 -17.10 -17.60 30.39
CA THR A 25 -16.66 -16.20 30.31
C THR A 25 -17.41 -15.35 29.29
N GLY A 26 -18.03 -15.96 28.28
CA GLY A 26 -18.67 -15.26 27.15
C GLY A 26 -17.71 -14.36 26.36
N ARG A 27 -16.40 -14.55 26.51
CA ARG A 27 -15.39 -13.63 25.96
C ARG A 27 -15.39 -13.66 24.44
N GLY A 28 -15.37 -14.82 23.80
CA GLY A 28 -15.38 -15.00 22.35
C GLY A 28 -16.57 -14.31 21.67
N TYR A 29 -17.78 -14.42 22.24
CA TYR A 29 -18.95 -13.70 21.74
C TYR A 29 -18.76 -12.18 21.77
N LEU A 30 -18.28 -11.64 22.90
CA LEU A 30 -17.99 -10.19 23.02
C LEU A 30 -16.89 -9.75 22.05
N LEU A 31 -15.92 -10.61 21.75
CA LEU A 31 -14.84 -10.33 20.80
C LEU A 31 -15.34 -10.29 19.35
N VAL A 32 -16.17 -11.25 18.96
CA VAL A 32 -16.78 -11.27 17.63
C VAL A 32 -17.73 -10.06 17.48
N GLN A 33 -18.46 -9.70 18.54
CA GLN A 33 -19.34 -8.53 18.55
C GLN A 33 -18.55 -7.22 18.39
N ASP A 34 -17.45 -7.07 19.14
CA ASP A 34 -16.55 -5.91 19.01
C ASP A 34 -15.94 -5.84 17.61
N PHE A 35 -15.56 -6.98 17.02
CA PHE A 35 -15.06 -7.04 15.65
C PHE A 35 -16.12 -6.61 14.62
N LEU A 36 -17.32 -7.19 14.67
CA LEU A 36 -18.38 -6.90 13.71
C LEU A 36 -18.87 -5.45 13.83
N SER A 37 -19.04 -4.94 15.06
CA SER A 37 -19.56 -3.58 15.29
C SER A 37 -18.63 -2.47 14.81
N LYS A 38 -17.34 -2.77 14.61
CA LYS A 38 -16.36 -1.84 14.02
C LYS A 38 -16.49 -1.69 12.51
N HIS A 39 -17.12 -2.65 11.84
CA HIS A 39 -17.18 -2.72 10.38
C HIS A 39 -18.62 -2.66 9.82
N PHE A 40 -19.62 -2.99 10.63
CA PHE A 40 -21.00 -3.18 10.19
C PHE A 40 -22.02 -2.47 11.10
N ASN A 41 -23.23 -2.28 10.56
CA ASN A 41 -24.34 -1.72 11.33
C ASN A 41 -24.91 -2.76 12.32
N LYS A 42 -25.78 -2.31 13.22
CA LYS A 42 -26.32 -3.15 14.31
C LYS A 42 -27.07 -4.39 13.81
N GLU A 43 -27.87 -4.27 12.75
CA GLU A 43 -28.63 -5.39 12.19
C GLU A 43 -27.72 -6.50 11.65
N TYR A 44 -26.67 -6.13 10.89
CA TYR A 44 -25.69 -7.09 10.40
C TYR A 44 -24.91 -7.73 11.56
N VAL A 45 -24.54 -6.96 12.57
CA VAL A 45 -23.84 -7.48 13.75
C VAL A 45 -24.67 -8.59 14.42
N GLU A 46 -25.96 -8.34 14.68
CA GLU A 46 -26.85 -9.33 15.31
C GLU A 46 -27.02 -10.59 14.43
N GLN A 47 -27.18 -10.43 13.12
CA GLN A 47 -27.29 -11.54 12.18
C GLN A 47 -26.06 -12.46 12.22
N TYR A 48 -24.85 -11.89 12.15
CA TYR A 48 -23.62 -12.68 12.08
C TYR A 48 -23.16 -13.21 13.43
N LEU A 49 -23.51 -12.56 14.54
CA LEU A 49 -23.38 -13.14 15.87
C LEU A 49 -24.21 -14.40 16.03
N GLY A 50 -25.46 -14.40 15.53
CA GLY A 50 -26.29 -15.60 15.50
C GLY A 50 -25.64 -16.73 14.68
N ARG A 51 -24.98 -16.39 13.55
CA ARG A 51 -24.23 -17.37 12.75
C ARG A 51 -23.03 -17.93 13.52
N PHE A 52 -22.27 -17.10 14.21
CA PHE A 52 -21.15 -17.51 15.05
C PHE A 52 -21.59 -18.52 16.12
N GLU A 53 -22.66 -18.24 16.86
CA GLU A 53 -23.18 -19.17 17.88
C GLU A 53 -23.63 -20.52 17.29
N VAL A 54 -24.28 -20.49 16.13
CA VAL A 54 -24.69 -21.72 15.42
C VAL A 54 -23.45 -22.56 15.06
N TYR A 55 -22.40 -21.93 14.55
CA TYR A 55 -21.15 -22.64 14.22
C TYR A 55 -20.42 -23.13 15.45
N LEU A 56 -20.36 -22.32 16.52
CA LEU A 56 -19.73 -22.68 17.79
C LEU A 56 -20.37 -23.95 18.37
N ASN A 57 -21.69 -23.98 18.46
CA ASN A 57 -22.44 -25.15 18.95
C ASN A 57 -22.25 -26.38 18.04
N ARG A 58 -22.21 -26.18 16.71
CA ARG A 58 -22.01 -27.27 15.75
C ARG A 58 -20.61 -27.87 15.80
N TYR A 59 -19.58 -27.07 16.02
CA TYR A 59 -18.20 -27.53 15.95
C TYR A 59 -17.73 -28.23 17.23
N HIS A 60 -18.37 -27.92 18.34
CA HIS A 60 -17.98 -28.38 19.68
C HIS A 60 -19.08 -29.21 20.38
N SER A 61 -20.04 -29.75 19.63
CA SER A 61 -21.13 -30.58 20.17
C SER A 61 -20.65 -31.86 20.86
N GLU A 62 -19.44 -32.34 20.56
CA GLU A 62 -18.93 -33.65 21.00
C GLU A 62 -17.82 -33.58 22.08
N VAL A 63 -17.52 -32.38 22.60
CA VAL A 63 -16.43 -32.14 23.59
C VAL A 63 -16.65 -32.88 24.94
N TYR A 64 -17.83 -33.47 25.15
CA TYR A 64 -18.22 -34.21 26.36
C TYR A 64 -17.95 -35.72 26.33
N SER A 65 -17.33 -36.26 25.28
CA SER A 65 -16.98 -37.68 25.25
C SER A 65 -15.59 -37.94 25.84
N ASP A 66 -15.50 -38.84 26.83
CA ASP A 66 -14.22 -39.32 27.40
C ASP A 66 -13.44 -40.24 26.44
N ASN A 67 -13.96 -40.46 25.22
CA ASN A 67 -13.41 -41.39 24.26
C ASN A 67 -12.33 -40.73 23.37
N GLN A 68 -11.10 -41.24 23.44
CA GLN A 68 -9.97 -40.74 22.65
C GLN A 68 -10.17 -40.86 21.12
N GLU A 69 -10.94 -41.85 20.65
CA GLU A 69 -11.24 -41.98 19.21
C GLU A 69 -12.12 -40.83 18.69
N LEU A 70 -13.08 -40.37 19.51
CA LEU A 70 -13.97 -39.26 19.16
C LEU A 70 -13.20 -37.93 19.13
N LYS A 71 -12.25 -37.73 20.06
CA LYS A 71 -11.35 -36.55 20.06
C LYS A 71 -10.43 -36.51 18.82
N ASN A 72 -9.90 -37.66 18.40
CA ASN A 72 -9.07 -37.75 17.20
C ASN A 72 -9.89 -37.50 15.92
N LYS A 73 -11.11 -38.04 15.86
CA LYS A 73 -12.04 -37.82 14.75
C LYS A 73 -12.44 -36.34 14.63
N GLN A 74 -12.76 -35.68 15.74
CA GLN A 74 -13.08 -34.26 15.78
C GLN A 74 -11.91 -33.38 15.32
N THR A 75 -10.67 -33.75 15.69
CA THR A 75 -9.46 -33.03 15.25
C THR A 75 -9.27 -33.13 13.73
N ASN A 76 -9.48 -34.31 13.14
CA ASN A 76 -9.42 -34.53 11.69
C ASN A 76 -10.54 -33.79 10.94
N ASP A 77 -11.75 -33.79 11.50
CA ASP A 77 -12.88 -33.05 10.93
C ASP A 77 -12.64 -31.54 10.97
N ASN A 78 -12.06 -31.03 12.06
CA ASN A 78 -11.69 -29.62 12.16
C ASN A 78 -10.60 -29.24 11.15
N GLN A 79 -9.58 -30.07 10.93
CA GLN A 79 -8.59 -29.83 9.86
C GLN A 79 -9.22 -29.77 8.46
N SER A 80 -10.16 -30.66 8.18
CA SER A 80 -10.89 -30.69 6.90
C SER A 80 -11.77 -29.44 6.72
N ARG A 81 -12.43 -28.97 7.79
CA ARG A 81 -13.20 -27.72 7.80
C ARG A 81 -12.31 -26.51 7.55
N ILE A 82 -11.17 -26.42 8.24
CA ILE A 82 -10.18 -25.35 8.04
C ILE A 82 -9.73 -25.33 6.59
N HIS A 83 -9.46 -26.50 6.00
CA HIS A 83 -9.06 -26.57 4.60
C HIS A 83 -10.14 -25.99 3.68
N ASN A 84 -11.40 -26.39 3.84
CA ASN A 84 -12.51 -25.88 3.02
C ASN A 84 -12.71 -24.37 3.19
N ILE A 85 -12.65 -23.87 4.43
CA ILE A 85 -12.79 -22.45 4.72
C ILE A 85 -11.64 -21.65 4.11
N ALA A 86 -10.40 -22.11 4.29
CA ALA A 86 -9.24 -21.46 3.71
C ALA A 86 -9.26 -21.46 2.18
N THR A 87 -9.79 -22.51 1.54
CA THR A 87 -9.96 -22.56 0.09
C THR A 87 -10.96 -21.49 -0.39
N LYS A 88 -12.08 -21.29 0.31
CA LYS A 88 -13.04 -20.21 0.02
C LYS A 88 -12.41 -18.83 0.18
N ILE A 89 -11.74 -18.59 1.31
CA ILE A 89 -11.05 -17.31 1.57
C ILE A 89 -9.97 -17.04 0.51
N ASN A 90 -9.23 -18.08 0.10
CA ASN A 90 -8.20 -17.95 -0.91
C ASN A 90 -8.73 -17.62 -2.32
N ALA A 91 -9.97 -17.99 -2.62
CA ALA A 91 -10.62 -17.66 -3.89
C ALA A 91 -11.13 -16.21 -3.94
N GLU A 92 -11.47 -15.63 -2.79
CA GLU A 92 -12.08 -14.30 -2.71
C GLU A 92 -11.12 -13.19 -2.28
N LEU A 93 -10.06 -13.51 -1.56
CA LEU A 93 -9.10 -12.53 -1.06
C LEU A 93 -7.74 -12.61 -1.77
N GLU A 94 -7.18 -11.44 -2.00
CA GLU A 94 -5.77 -11.27 -2.34
C GLU A 94 -4.87 -11.40 -1.10
N GLN A 95 -3.55 -11.35 -1.27
CA GLN A 95 -2.59 -11.56 -0.18
C GLN A 95 -2.64 -10.48 0.91
N GLU A 96 -2.74 -9.19 0.55
CA GLU A 96 -2.79 -8.11 1.54
C GLU A 96 -4.00 -8.24 2.49
N PRO A 97 -5.25 -8.41 2.02
CA PRO A 97 -6.39 -8.66 2.90
C PRO A 97 -6.25 -9.93 3.77
N LYS A 98 -5.56 -10.98 3.29
CA LYS A 98 -5.30 -12.19 4.10
C LYS A 98 -4.37 -11.92 5.27
N ILE A 99 -3.34 -11.08 5.09
CA ILE A 99 -2.45 -10.66 6.18
C ILE A 99 -3.21 -9.88 7.24
N VAL A 100 -4.07 -8.95 6.82
CA VAL A 100 -4.90 -8.17 7.74
C VAL A 100 -5.84 -9.09 8.52
N LEU A 101 -6.51 -10.01 7.84
CA LEU A 101 -7.36 -11.00 8.48
C LEU A 101 -6.58 -11.88 9.46
N PHE A 102 -5.43 -12.40 9.04
CA PHE A 102 -4.61 -13.25 9.88
C PHE A 102 -4.13 -12.51 11.15
N SER A 103 -3.79 -11.23 11.03
CA SER A 103 -3.48 -10.37 12.18
C SER A 103 -4.67 -10.22 13.14
N GLN A 104 -5.90 -10.16 12.63
CA GLN A 104 -7.11 -10.09 13.46
C GLN A 104 -7.38 -11.42 14.18
N LEU A 105 -7.15 -12.55 13.52
CA LEU A 105 -7.25 -13.88 14.14
C LEU A 105 -6.21 -14.05 15.26
N LEU A 106 -5.00 -13.53 15.07
CA LEU A 106 -3.98 -13.49 16.12
C LEU A 106 -4.38 -12.58 17.30
N ASP A 107 -4.97 -11.40 17.04
CA ASP A 107 -5.49 -10.53 18.10
C ASP A 107 -6.60 -11.21 18.91
N PHE A 108 -7.48 -11.97 18.23
CA PHE A 108 -8.53 -12.75 18.87
C PHE A 108 -7.94 -13.75 19.86
N LEU A 109 -6.90 -14.48 19.45
CA LEU A 109 -6.22 -15.48 20.31
C LEU A 109 -5.46 -14.86 21.48
N LYS A 110 -4.86 -13.67 21.30
CA LYS A 110 -4.09 -12.99 22.36
C LYS A 110 -4.92 -12.72 23.62
N LYS A 111 -6.23 -12.56 23.47
CA LYS A 111 -7.12 -12.21 24.58
C LYS A 111 -7.49 -13.37 25.48
N ASP A 112 -7.13 -14.60 25.10
CA ASP A 112 -7.03 -15.71 26.01
C ASP A 112 -5.66 -15.65 26.70
N GLU A 113 -5.66 -15.50 28.03
CA GLU A 113 -4.46 -15.26 28.85
C GLU A 113 -3.41 -16.38 28.72
N GLU A 114 -3.82 -17.57 28.27
CA GLU A 114 -2.95 -18.66 27.85
C GLU A 114 -3.43 -19.26 26.52
N ILE A 115 -2.56 -19.19 25.51
CA ILE A 115 -2.77 -19.80 24.20
C ILE A 115 -2.44 -21.29 24.28
N GLY A 116 -3.43 -22.15 24.04
CA GLY A 116 -3.25 -23.60 24.11
C GLY A 116 -2.48 -24.17 22.92
N GLU A 117 -1.93 -25.39 23.05
CA GLU A 117 -1.24 -26.08 21.94
C GLU A 117 -2.13 -26.28 20.70
N ALA A 118 -3.43 -26.48 20.91
CA ALA A 118 -4.39 -26.65 19.81
C ALA A 118 -4.54 -25.37 18.97
N GLU A 119 -4.58 -24.21 19.62
CA GLU A 119 -4.68 -22.90 18.95
C GLU A 119 -3.39 -22.60 18.18
N VAL A 120 -2.22 -22.92 18.74
CA VAL A 120 -0.95 -22.76 18.03
C VAL A 120 -0.92 -23.61 16.75
N ARG A 121 -1.30 -24.89 16.84
CA ARG A 121 -1.38 -25.79 15.67
C ARG A 121 -2.36 -25.27 14.61
N PHE A 122 -3.48 -24.68 15.05
CA PHE A 122 -4.47 -24.10 14.15
C PHE A 122 -3.90 -22.89 13.38
N VAL A 123 -3.22 -21.99 14.08
CA VAL A 123 -2.58 -20.81 13.48
C VAL A 123 -1.50 -21.23 12.48
N ASP A 124 -0.68 -22.22 12.81
CA ASP A 124 0.34 -22.78 11.90
C ASP A 124 -0.31 -23.35 10.62
N LEU A 125 -1.42 -24.10 10.77
CA LEU A 125 -2.16 -24.64 9.64
C LEU A 125 -2.77 -23.54 8.76
N LEU A 126 -3.36 -22.52 9.37
CA LEU A 126 -3.94 -21.39 8.64
C LEU A 126 -2.91 -20.58 7.88
N ALA A 127 -1.76 -20.26 8.50
CA ALA A 127 -0.68 -19.53 7.85
C ALA A 127 -0.22 -20.26 6.56
N ASN A 128 -0.04 -21.57 6.67
CA ASN A 128 0.31 -22.43 5.53
C ASN A 128 -0.78 -22.44 4.45
N LYS A 129 -2.06 -22.52 4.83
CA LYS A 129 -3.17 -22.54 3.85
C LYS A 129 -3.37 -21.18 3.19
N PHE A 130 -3.16 -20.07 3.89
CA PHE A 130 -3.20 -18.71 3.32
C PHE A 130 -1.96 -18.40 2.48
N LYS A 131 -0.95 -19.28 2.51
CA LYS A 131 0.34 -19.11 1.83
C LYS A 131 1.06 -17.85 2.32
N ILE A 132 0.96 -17.57 3.62
CA ILE A 132 1.72 -16.50 4.26
C ILE A 132 3.19 -16.89 4.25
N GLU A 133 4.05 -15.96 3.86
CA GLU A 133 5.49 -16.20 3.80
C GLU A 133 6.03 -16.53 5.22
N PRO A 134 6.89 -17.56 5.38
CA PRO A 134 7.32 -18.02 6.69
C PRO A 134 7.96 -16.94 7.59
N SER A 135 8.76 -16.03 7.04
CA SER A 135 9.33 -14.93 7.81
C SER A 135 8.25 -13.94 8.27
N ASP A 136 7.32 -13.56 7.40
CA ASP A 136 6.18 -12.71 7.76
C ASP A 136 5.31 -13.36 8.85
N TYR A 137 5.04 -14.67 8.75
CA TYR A 137 4.32 -15.42 9.77
C TYR A 137 4.98 -15.33 11.15
N ILE A 138 6.28 -15.66 11.23
CA ILE A 138 7.03 -15.65 12.49
C ILE A 138 7.05 -14.24 13.10
N ASN A 139 7.29 -13.22 12.27
CA ASN A 139 7.35 -11.83 12.73
C ASN A 139 5.97 -11.34 13.21
N LEU A 140 4.89 -11.61 12.46
CA LEU A 140 3.52 -11.28 12.86
C LEU A 140 3.09 -11.95 14.16
N LYS A 141 3.35 -13.25 14.28
CA LYS A 141 3.01 -14.05 15.47
C LYS A 141 3.66 -13.45 16.72
N ASN A 142 4.97 -13.21 16.70
CA ASN A 142 5.68 -12.62 17.84
C ASN A 142 5.23 -11.18 18.10
N PHE A 143 5.03 -10.38 17.05
CA PHE A 143 4.63 -8.99 17.19
C PHE A 143 3.26 -8.82 17.85
N ILE A 144 2.31 -9.71 17.57
CA ILE A 144 0.94 -9.62 18.07
C ILE A 144 0.81 -10.34 19.42
N LEU A 145 1.24 -11.61 19.51
CA LEU A 145 1.00 -12.46 20.66
C LEU A 145 1.96 -12.22 21.83
N ARG A 146 3.14 -11.63 21.59
CA ARG A 146 4.18 -11.39 22.61
C ARG A 146 4.55 -9.90 22.70
N GLU A 147 5.77 -9.57 23.12
CA GLU A 147 6.27 -8.19 23.11
C GLU A 147 6.87 -7.81 21.73
N PRO A 148 6.85 -6.52 21.33
CA PRO A 148 7.35 -6.12 20.00
C PRO A 148 8.82 -6.47 19.82
N LEU A 149 9.57 -6.46 20.92
CA LEU A 149 10.99 -6.83 20.96
C LEU A 149 11.23 -8.33 20.77
N ASP A 150 10.21 -9.19 20.79
CA ASP A 150 10.37 -10.63 20.52
C ASP A 150 10.36 -10.97 19.03
N VAL A 151 10.06 -10.01 18.15
CA VAL A 151 10.11 -10.18 16.69
C VAL A 151 11.55 -10.49 16.26
N PRO A 152 11.84 -11.63 15.60
CA PRO A 152 13.22 -12.01 15.27
C PRO A 152 13.94 -11.00 14.38
N ASP A 153 13.31 -10.54 13.31
CA ASP A 153 13.92 -9.53 12.42
C ASP A 153 13.63 -8.11 12.91
N LYS A 154 14.63 -7.52 13.57
CA LYS A 154 14.56 -6.16 14.11
C LYS A 154 14.51 -5.09 13.01
N ASN A 155 14.97 -5.40 11.79
CA ASN A 155 14.91 -4.45 10.67
C ASN A 155 13.47 -4.16 10.24
N LEU A 156 12.54 -5.07 10.53
CA LEU A 156 11.12 -4.90 10.20
C LEU A 156 10.36 -4.07 11.22
N LEU A 157 11.02 -3.63 12.30
CA LEU A 157 10.40 -2.81 13.35
C LEU A 157 10.72 -1.33 13.19
N LEU A 158 9.71 -0.51 13.46
CA LEU A 158 9.81 0.93 13.65
C LEU A 158 9.20 1.29 15.01
N LEU A 159 9.99 2.01 15.81
CA LEU A 159 9.58 2.62 17.05
C LEU A 159 9.23 4.09 16.80
N VAL A 160 8.05 4.51 17.23
CA VAL A 160 7.66 5.92 17.30
C VAL A 160 7.61 6.30 18.79
N SER A 161 8.56 7.13 19.22
CA SER A 161 8.73 7.48 20.62
C SER A 161 9.09 8.96 20.83
N GLY A 162 8.83 9.43 22.04
CA GLY A 162 9.27 10.74 22.54
C GLY A 162 10.69 10.72 23.09
N GLU A 163 11.28 9.54 23.21
CA GLU A 163 12.66 9.31 23.59
C GLU A 163 13.50 9.08 22.34
N ASN A 164 14.68 9.71 22.27
CA ASN A 164 15.60 9.56 21.14
C ASN A 164 16.55 8.38 21.35
N GLU A 165 16.03 7.27 21.87
CA GLU A 165 16.79 6.07 22.17
C GLU A 165 16.19 4.87 21.47
N LYS A 166 17.06 4.00 20.96
CA LYS A 166 16.66 2.75 20.32
C LYS A 166 16.93 1.60 21.30
N PRO A 167 15.95 0.71 21.52
CA PRO A 167 16.19 -0.50 22.31
C PRO A 167 17.08 -1.52 21.58
N HIS A 168 17.23 -1.40 20.25
CA HIS A 168 18.13 -2.23 19.45
C HIS A 168 18.63 -1.45 18.22
N PRO A 169 19.89 -1.60 17.78
CA PRO A 169 20.47 -0.82 16.67
C PRO A 169 19.68 -0.89 15.36
N ASP A 170 19.23 -2.11 15.00
CA ASP A 170 18.52 -2.40 13.74
C ASP A 170 17.06 -1.91 13.73
N ILE A 171 16.50 -1.56 14.89
CA ILE A 171 15.15 -1.00 14.97
C ILE A 171 15.18 0.42 14.41
N LYS A 172 14.23 0.73 13.53
CA LYS A 172 14.07 2.08 12.98
C LYS A 172 13.41 2.97 14.04
N LEU A 173 13.76 4.26 14.06
CA LEU A 173 13.19 5.24 15.00
C LEU A 173 12.57 6.42 14.27
N LEU A 174 11.34 6.76 14.66
CA LEU A 174 10.68 8.02 14.37
C LEU A 174 10.54 8.79 15.69
N PHE A 175 11.53 9.63 15.95
CA PHE A 175 11.56 10.49 17.12
C PHE A 175 10.57 11.65 16.97
N ASN A 176 9.70 11.81 17.95
CA ASN A 176 8.77 12.94 18.03
C ASN A 176 8.75 13.46 19.48
N PRO A 177 9.39 14.59 19.80
CA PRO A 177 9.66 15.01 21.18
C PRO A 177 8.40 15.26 22.02
N LYS A 178 7.22 15.42 21.40
CA LYS A 178 5.92 15.58 22.08
C LYS A 178 5.13 14.28 22.19
N GLN A 179 5.71 13.16 21.76
CA GLN A 179 5.09 11.85 21.77
C GLN A 179 5.03 11.32 23.21
N GLN A 180 3.83 11.00 23.68
CA GLN A 180 3.58 10.50 25.04
C GLN A 180 3.12 9.03 25.07
N VAL A 181 3.02 8.40 23.90
CA VAL A 181 2.67 6.99 23.75
C VAL A 181 3.70 6.33 22.85
N VAL A 182 4.02 5.09 23.13
CA VAL A 182 4.95 4.32 22.33
C VAL A 182 4.15 3.62 21.25
N VAL A 183 4.45 3.89 19.98
CA VAL A 183 3.84 3.16 18.85
C VAL A 183 4.89 2.28 18.22
N TRP A 184 4.58 1.00 18.14
CA TRP A 184 5.38 0.00 17.46
C TRP A 184 4.73 -0.31 16.12
N VAL A 185 5.54 -0.35 15.06
CA VAL A 185 5.10 -0.73 13.72
C VAL A 185 5.96 -1.88 13.22
N LEU A 186 5.31 -2.92 12.72
CA LEU A 186 5.90 -4.03 11.98
C LEU A 186 5.63 -3.84 10.48
N HIS A 187 6.67 -4.00 9.66
CA HIS A 187 6.56 -4.09 8.21
C HIS A 187 6.46 -5.56 7.77
N VAL A 188 5.33 -5.89 7.15
CA VAL A 188 5.11 -7.19 6.50
C VAL A 188 5.58 -7.06 5.06
N THR A 189 6.63 -7.79 4.72
CA THR A 189 7.41 -7.53 3.51
C THR A 189 6.74 -8.03 2.25
N SER A 190 6.09 -9.20 2.30
CA SER A 190 5.46 -9.81 1.11
C SER A 190 4.34 -8.96 0.52
N THR A 191 3.61 -8.22 1.36
CA THR A 191 2.47 -7.38 0.96
C THR A 191 2.74 -5.89 1.12
N ASN A 192 3.94 -5.51 1.57
CA ASN A 192 4.29 -4.13 1.91
C ASN A 192 3.27 -3.45 2.85
N THR A 193 2.73 -4.23 3.80
CA THR A 193 1.71 -3.79 4.75
C THR A 193 2.38 -3.39 6.07
N TYR A 194 1.82 -2.39 6.75
CA TYR A 194 2.30 -1.96 8.07
C TYR A 194 1.25 -2.29 9.13
N ILE A 195 1.63 -3.10 10.11
CA ILE A 195 0.79 -3.41 11.27
C ILE A 195 1.38 -2.71 12.47
N PHE A 196 0.58 -1.94 13.19
CA PHE A 196 1.03 -1.20 14.35
C PHE A 196 0.20 -1.51 15.58
N ARG A 197 0.83 -1.34 16.75
CA ARG A 197 0.15 -1.31 18.04
C ARG A 197 0.76 -0.24 18.91
N TYR A 198 0.05 0.17 19.95
CA TYR A 198 0.56 1.20 20.85
C TYR A 198 0.39 0.84 22.32
N ALA A 199 1.30 1.37 23.12
CA ALA A 199 1.30 1.30 24.57
C ALA A 199 1.41 2.72 25.17
N GLY A 200 0.93 2.88 26.40
CA GLY A 200 0.95 4.15 27.14
C GLY A 200 -0.42 4.57 27.68
N GLU A 201 -0.45 5.64 28.47
CA GLU A 201 -1.64 6.05 29.22
C GLU A 201 -2.58 7.00 28.46
N ARG A 202 -2.16 7.53 27.31
CA ARG A 202 -2.99 8.44 26.50
C ARG A 202 -3.76 7.69 25.42
N ASN A 203 -4.88 8.27 25.01
CA ASN A 203 -5.66 7.75 23.88
C ASN A 203 -4.96 8.08 22.57
N LEU A 204 -4.87 7.08 21.70
CA LEU A 204 -4.42 7.24 20.32
C LEU A 204 -5.64 7.19 19.39
N TYR A 205 -5.59 7.95 18.31
CA TYR A 205 -6.64 7.99 17.29
C TYR A 205 -6.06 7.64 15.93
N LEU A 206 -6.72 6.74 15.21
CA LEU A 206 -6.44 6.39 13.82
C LEU A 206 -7.55 6.99 12.95
N ASN A 207 -7.19 7.87 12.01
CA ASN A 207 -8.14 8.53 11.09
C ASN A 207 -9.30 9.25 11.79
N GLY A 208 -9.09 9.71 13.03
CA GLY A 208 -10.12 10.37 13.84
C GLY A 208 -10.84 9.45 14.84
N HIS A 209 -10.74 8.13 14.70
CA HIS A 209 -11.38 7.17 15.59
C HIS A 209 -10.42 6.74 16.70
N LYS A 210 -10.93 6.71 17.94
CA LYS A 210 -10.15 6.23 19.09
C LYS A 210 -9.85 4.74 18.91
N ILE A 211 -8.59 4.34 19.13
CA ILE A 211 -8.14 2.95 19.07
C ILE A 211 -7.71 2.43 20.43
N GLU A 212 -7.72 1.12 20.60
CA GLU A 212 -7.41 0.42 21.84
C GLU A 212 -5.92 0.10 21.97
N ARG A 213 -5.44 0.04 23.22
CA ARG A 213 -4.03 -0.24 23.52
C ARG A 213 -3.70 -1.70 23.22
N ASN A 214 -2.45 -1.97 22.88
CA ASN A 214 -1.88 -3.30 22.68
C ASN A 214 -2.59 -4.21 21.66
N ARG A 215 -3.50 -3.67 20.86
CA ARG A 215 -4.12 -4.32 19.71
C ARG A 215 -3.41 -3.97 18.41
N PRO A 216 -3.34 -4.90 17.44
CA PRO A 216 -2.83 -4.63 16.12
C PRO A 216 -3.85 -3.88 15.26
N TYR A 217 -3.36 -2.90 14.53
CA TYR A 217 -4.09 -2.12 13.54
C TYR A 217 -3.29 -2.04 12.25
N THR A 218 -3.97 -2.11 11.11
CA THR A 218 -3.33 -1.88 9.82
C THR A 218 -3.23 -0.40 9.54
N LEU A 219 -2.04 0.08 9.20
CA LEU A 219 -1.84 1.44 8.73
C LEU A 219 -2.01 1.47 7.20
N ALA A 220 -3.21 1.79 6.72
CA ALA A 220 -3.50 1.90 5.30
C ALA A 220 -2.92 3.20 4.70
N VAL A 221 -2.76 3.25 3.37
CA VAL A 221 -2.29 4.46 2.66
C VAL A 221 -3.19 5.65 3.00
N GLY A 222 -2.57 6.79 3.34
CA GLY A 222 -3.28 8.00 3.76
C GLY A 222 -3.71 8.01 5.23
N SER A 223 -3.48 6.91 5.98
CA SER A 223 -3.81 6.87 7.40
C SER A 223 -2.98 7.84 8.22
N VAL A 224 -3.61 8.34 9.28
CA VAL A 224 -3.02 9.30 10.21
C VAL A 224 -3.23 8.82 11.63
N ILE A 225 -2.12 8.67 12.35
CA ILE A 225 -2.09 8.41 13.78
C ILE A 225 -1.94 9.75 14.51
N LYS A 226 -2.87 10.08 15.39
CA LYS A 226 -2.84 11.35 16.15
C LYS A 226 -3.13 11.14 17.62
N THR A 227 -2.55 12.02 18.45
CA THR A 227 -2.99 12.25 19.84
C THR A 227 -3.36 13.73 19.98
N SER A 228 -4.03 14.09 21.07
CA SER A 228 -4.54 15.46 21.30
C SER A 228 -3.45 16.54 21.41
N ARG A 229 -2.17 16.18 21.61
CA ARG A 229 -1.08 17.14 21.82
C ARG A 229 0.20 16.88 21.01
N MET A 230 0.13 16.03 19.97
CA MET A 230 1.30 15.66 19.17
C MET A 230 1.11 15.95 17.68
N PRO A 231 2.21 16.22 16.94
CA PRO A 231 2.18 16.20 15.49
C PRO A 231 1.68 14.84 14.98
N PRO A 232 0.74 14.81 14.02
CA PRO A 232 0.25 13.56 13.46
C PRO A 232 1.38 12.76 12.80
N VAL A 233 1.36 11.45 13.01
CA VAL A 233 2.23 10.49 12.33
C VAL A 233 1.45 9.94 11.13
N TYR A 234 1.88 10.34 9.94
CA TYR A 234 1.28 9.92 8.68
C TYR A 234 1.86 8.59 8.22
N TYR A 235 1.06 7.81 7.48
CA TYR A 235 1.51 6.62 6.78
C TYR A 235 2.83 6.84 6.01
N SER A 236 2.96 7.96 5.28
CA SER A 236 4.15 8.28 4.48
C SER A 236 5.43 8.34 5.31
N ARG A 237 5.36 8.91 6.52
CA ARG A 237 6.51 9.01 7.45
C ARG A 237 6.95 7.64 7.96
N VAL A 238 5.99 6.72 8.13
CA VAL A 238 6.26 5.33 8.53
C VAL A 238 6.90 4.58 7.35
N SER A 239 6.28 4.64 6.17
CA SER A 239 6.78 3.94 4.98
C SER A 239 8.17 4.42 4.58
N GLU A 240 8.45 5.73 4.66
CA GLU A 240 9.78 6.33 4.42
C GLU A 240 10.91 5.65 5.22
N LYS A 241 10.61 5.10 6.40
CA LYS A 241 11.60 4.42 7.23
C LYS A 241 11.91 3.01 6.71
N PHE A 242 10.95 2.36 6.06
CA PHE A 242 11.03 0.97 5.61
C PHE A 242 11.40 0.80 4.14
N ILE A 243 11.33 1.86 3.34
CA ILE A 243 11.94 1.88 2.01
C ILE A 243 13.43 1.58 2.20
N HIS A 244 13.83 0.34 1.93
CA HIS A 244 15.21 -0.07 1.93
C HIS A 244 15.99 0.90 1.06
N GLN A 245 17.01 1.51 1.66
CA GLN A 245 18.18 2.02 0.98
C GLN A 245 18.87 0.84 0.25
N LYS A 246 18.27 0.34 -0.83
CA LYS A 246 19.12 0.06 -1.99
C LYS A 246 19.66 1.42 -2.39
N GLU A 247 20.94 1.50 -2.65
CA GLU A 247 21.67 2.70 -3.04
C GLU A 247 21.23 3.27 -4.40
N THR A 248 19.93 3.33 -4.70
CA THR A 248 19.42 4.34 -5.64
C THR A 248 19.44 5.65 -4.88
N GLY A 249 20.59 6.35 -4.97
CA GLY A 249 20.88 7.56 -4.22
C GLY A 249 19.68 8.51 -4.18
N ARG A 250 19.27 8.91 -2.97
CA ARG A 250 18.16 9.86 -2.76
C ARG A 250 18.27 10.98 -3.78
N ILE A 251 17.31 11.04 -4.70
CA ILE A 251 17.28 12.09 -5.72
C ILE A 251 17.07 13.42 -5.00
N ILE A 252 17.98 14.35 -5.25
CA ILE A 252 17.83 15.76 -4.95
C ILE A 252 17.82 16.48 -6.29
N TYR A 253 16.64 16.93 -6.67
CA TYR A 253 16.39 17.71 -7.88
C TYR A 253 16.35 19.19 -7.51
N ARG A 254 17.17 20.04 -8.12
CA ARG A 254 17.25 21.48 -7.84
C ARG A 254 17.16 22.28 -9.12
N ALA A 255 16.08 23.03 -9.30
CA ALA A 255 16.01 24.14 -10.25
C ALA A 255 16.44 25.43 -9.52
N ILE A 256 17.43 26.14 -10.06
CA ILE A 256 18.00 27.35 -9.46
C ILE A 256 17.86 28.50 -10.47
N ASP A 257 17.04 29.48 -10.12
CA ASP A 257 16.74 30.71 -10.88
C ASP A 257 16.46 30.44 -12.36
N VAL A 258 15.70 29.37 -12.60
CA VAL A 258 15.36 28.89 -13.94
C VAL A 258 14.39 29.85 -14.60
N SER A 259 14.72 30.31 -15.81
CA SER A 259 13.80 31.07 -16.66
C SER A 259 13.78 30.53 -18.09
N TYR A 260 12.67 30.78 -18.79
CA TYR A 260 12.48 30.35 -20.18
C TYR A 260 11.74 31.42 -20.98
N LYS A 261 12.24 31.68 -22.19
CA LYS A 261 11.61 32.53 -23.20
C LYS A 261 11.34 31.72 -24.45
N PHE A 262 10.19 31.98 -25.07
CA PHE A 262 9.85 31.43 -26.38
C PHE A 262 10.67 32.10 -27.48
N ASN A 263 10.68 31.49 -28.68
CA ASN A 263 11.42 32.00 -29.84
C ASN A 263 11.01 33.42 -30.27
N ASN A 264 9.77 33.83 -29.98
CA ASN A 264 9.25 35.18 -30.21
C ASN A 264 9.68 36.19 -29.11
N ASN A 265 10.62 35.80 -28.23
CA ASN A 265 11.13 36.58 -27.10
C ASN A 265 10.09 36.87 -26.00
N GLN A 266 8.90 36.24 -26.06
CA GLN A 266 7.91 36.28 -24.99
C GLN A 266 8.39 35.46 -23.80
N ILE A 267 8.22 35.98 -22.59
CA ILE A 267 8.56 35.27 -21.36
C ILE A 267 7.58 34.10 -21.21
N GLY A 268 8.11 32.88 -21.19
CA GLY A 268 7.32 31.66 -20.97
C GLY A 268 7.30 31.26 -19.50
N ILE A 269 8.46 31.31 -18.82
CA ILE A 269 8.59 31.03 -17.40
C ILE A 269 9.42 32.14 -16.75
N HIS A 270 8.85 32.81 -15.75
CA HIS A 270 9.57 33.77 -14.91
C HIS A 270 10.61 33.06 -14.04
N PRO A 271 11.70 33.74 -13.65
CA PRO A 271 12.73 33.15 -12.79
C PRO A 271 12.14 32.52 -11.53
N PHE A 272 12.40 31.23 -11.33
CA PHE A 272 11.97 30.51 -10.13
C PHE A 272 13.03 29.49 -9.68
N SER A 273 12.95 29.14 -8.40
CA SER A 273 13.80 28.13 -7.78
C SER A 273 12.92 27.07 -7.11
N PHE A 274 13.28 25.81 -7.27
CA PHE A 274 12.54 24.65 -6.72
C PHE A 274 13.51 23.55 -6.30
N THR A 275 13.19 22.86 -5.21
CA THR A 275 13.91 21.64 -4.81
C THR A 275 12.93 20.50 -4.55
N GLY A 276 13.08 19.41 -5.29
CA GLY A 276 12.34 18.17 -5.12
C GLY A 276 13.23 17.05 -4.59
N ARG A 277 12.65 16.11 -3.85
CA ARG A 277 13.34 14.96 -3.27
C ARG A 277 12.62 13.66 -3.56
N SER A 278 13.36 12.55 -3.61
CA SER A 278 12.79 11.19 -3.58
C SER A 278 11.71 11.06 -2.50
N GLY A 279 10.61 10.37 -2.84
CA GLY A 279 9.49 10.19 -1.92
C GLY A 279 8.54 11.39 -1.82
N GLN A 280 8.68 12.38 -2.71
CA GLN A 280 7.73 13.50 -2.79
C GLN A 280 6.82 13.40 -4.02
N LEU A 281 5.54 13.72 -3.81
CA LEU A 281 4.60 14.09 -4.85
C LEU A 281 4.49 15.62 -4.87
N VAL A 282 4.79 16.24 -6.01
CA VAL A 282 4.76 17.69 -6.17
C VAL A 282 3.70 18.05 -7.20
N GLY A 283 2.67 18.78 -6.77
CA GLY A 283 1.64 19.28 -7.67
C GLY A 283 1.90 20.72 -8.10
N ILE A 284 1.88 20.95 -9.41
CA ILE A 284 1.90 22.26 -10.07
C ILE A 284 0.45 22.65 -10.39
N ILE A 285 -0.06 23.68 -9.73
CA ILE A 285 -1.44 24.15 -9.90
C ILE A 285 -1.46 25.54 -10.52
N GLY A 286 -2.39 25.75 -11.46
CA GLY A 286 -2.64 27.04 -12.10
C GLY A 286 -3.74 26.92 -13.17
N GLY A 287 -4.34 28.05 -13.55
CA GLY A 287 -5.38 28.08 -14.60
C GLY A 287 -4.87 27.61 -15.98
N SER A 288 -5.77 27.34 -16.92
CA SER A 288 -5.36 27.04 -18.31
C SER A 288 -4.55 28.19 -18.91
N GLY A 289 -3.50 27.86 -19.68
CA GLY A 289 -2.63 28.86 -20.33
C GLY A 289 -1.59 29.53 -19.43
N THR A 290 -1.49 29.19 -18.13
CA THR A 290 -0.50 29.77 -17.20
C THR A 290 0.94 29.25 -17.37
N GLY A 291 1.18 28.35 -18.33
CA GLY A 291 2.52 27.81 -18.60
C GLY A 291 2.88 26.52 -17.86
N LYS A 292 1.93 25.81 -17.23
CA LYS A 292 2.21 24.55 -16.50
C LYS A 292 2.91 23.48 -17.34
N SER A 293 2.42 23.19 -18.54
CA SER A 293 3.06 22.21 -19.44
C SER A 293 4.40 22.73 -19.97
N THR A 294 4.54 24.04 -20.16
CA THR A 294 5.84 24.67 -20.46
C THR A 294 6.83 24.46 -19.32
N LEU A 295 6.39 24.65 -18.07
CA LEU A 295 7.20 24.42 -16.87
C LEU A 295 7.65 22.96 -16.77
N LEU A 296 6.75 21.99 -16.99
CA LEU A 296 7.13 20.57 -16.99
C LEU A 296 8.18 20.26 -18.07
N ASN A 297 8.03 20.81 -19.28
CA ASN A 297 9.01 20.59 -20.36
C ASN A 297 10.37 21.24 -20.07
N VAL A 298 10.38 22.39 -19.39
CA VAL A 298 11.62 23.03 -18.90
C VAL A 298 12.28 22.15 -17.82
N LEU A 299 11.50 21.68 -16.84
CA LEU A 299 12.01 20.83 -15.75
C LEU A 299 12.49 19.45 -16.25
N ASN A 300 11.86 18.91 -17.29
CA ASN A 300 12.26 17.66 -17.93
C ASN A 300 13.50 17.81 -18.84
N GLY A 301 13.95 19.05 -19.08
CA GLY A 301 15.10 19.32 -19.97
C GLY A 301 14.79 19.22 -21.46
N ASN A 302 13.50 19.18 -21.85
CA ASN A 302 13.05 19.23 -23.24
C ASN A 302 13.26 20.63 -23.84
N PHE A 303 13.05 21.68 -23.03
CA PHE A 303 13.28 23.07 -23.43
C PHE A 303 14.59 23.60 -22.85
N LYS A 304 15.35 24.33 -23.69
CA LYS A 304 16.60 24.96 -23.28
C LYS A 304 16.32 26.18 -22.41
N LEU A 305 16.94 26.24 -21.24
CA LEU A 305 16.81 27.36 -20.30
C LEU A 305 17.32 28.66 -20.93
N SER A 306 16.67 29.78 -20.60
CA SER A 306 17.17 31.13 -20.90
C SER A 306 18.13 31.64 -19.83
N SER A 307 17.91 31.27 -18.56
CA SER A 307 18.84 31.49 -17.45
C SER A 307 18.64 30.44 -16.36
N GLY A 308 19.58 30.37 -15.41
CA GLY A 308 19.54 29.42 -14.30
C GLY A 308 20.11 28.06 -14.68
N LYS A 309 19.93 27.08 -13.78
CA LYS A 309 20.41 25.71 -13.96
C LYS A 309 19.54 24.69 -13.24
N ILE A 310 19.57 23.46 -13.73
CA ILE A 310 18.85 22.33 -13.13
C ILE A 310 19.89 21.28 -12.78
N ILE A 311 19.98 20.94 -11.48
CA ILE A 311 20.96 20.02 -10.94
C ILE A 311 20.24 18.81 -10.32
N ILE A 312 20.68 17.60 -10.68
CA ILE A 312 20.18 16.34 -10.14
C ILE A 312 21.35 15.60 -9.51
N ASN A 313 21.34 15.44 -8.19
CA ASN A 313 22.43 14.78 -7.45
C ASN A 313 23.85 15.31 -7.73
N GLY A 314 23.95 16.59 -8.10
CA GLY A 314 25.22 17.25 -8.41
C GLY A 314 25.53 17.34 -9.91
N PHE A 315 24.78 16.64 -10.77
CA PHE A 315 24.93 16.68 -12.22
C PHE A 315 24.01 17.73 -12.85
N ASP A 316 24.51 18.52 -13.79
CA ASP A 316 23.69 19.47 -14.54
C ASP A 316 22.86 18.76 -15.64
N LEU A 317 21.56 19.06 -15.68
CA LEU A 317 20.61 18.41 -16.59
C LEU A 317 20.91 18.66 -18.08
N ILE A 318 21.53 19.80 -18.43
CA ILE A 318 21.79 20.18 -19.81
C ILE A 318 23.19 19.77 -20.22
N GLU A 319 24.18 20.02 -19.36
CA GLU A 319 25.59 19.75 -19.66
C GLU A 319 25.93 18.25 -19.54
N GLU A 320 25.26 17.51 -18.65
CA GLU A 320 25.60 16.12 -18.30
C GLU A 320 24.47 15.13 -18.64
N LYS A 321 23.80 15.34 -19.79
CA LYS A 321 22.65 14.53 -20.24
C LYS A 321 22.90 13.02 -20.29
N GLU A 322 24.09 12.59 -20.72
CA GLU A 322 24.41 11.16 -20.80
C GLU A 322 24.45 10.50 -19.42
N SER A 323 24.98 11.20 -18.41
CA SER A 323 25.04 10.73 -17.01
C SER A 323 23.64 10.62 -16.37
N LEU A 324 22.65 11.33 -16.91
CA LEU A 324 21.27 11.39 -16.42
C LEU A 324 20.29 10.61 -17.31
N ARG A 325 20.79 9.88 -18.31
CA ARG A 325 19.96 9.16 -19.27
C ARG A 325 19.11 8.09 -18.58
N GLY A 326 17.80 8.09 -18.86
CA GLY A 326 16.84 7.15 -18.27
C GLY A 326 16.44 7.46 -16.83
N LEU A 327 17.04 8.47 -16.19
CA LEU A 327 16.72 8.85 -14.82
C LEU A 327 15.36 9.55 -14.71
N ILE A 328 15.01 10.33 -15.75
CA ILE A 328 13.77 11.09 -15.84
C ILE A 328 12.84 10.42 -16.84
N GLY A 329 11.59 10.23 -16.42
CA GLY A 329 10.48 9.85 -17.30
C GLY A 329 9.46 10.98 -17.44
N TYR A 330 8.85 11.08 -18.61
CA TYR A 330 7.85 12.10 -18.94
C TYR A 330 6.61 11.47 -19.56
N VAL A 331 5.46 11.65 -18.91
CA VAL A 331 4.17 11.21 -19.43
C VAL A 331 3.43 12.44 -19.98
N PRO A 332 3.29 12.58 -21.30
CA PRO A 332 2.55 13.70 -21.90
C PRO A 332 1.04 13.63 -21.62
N GLN A 333 0.37 14.74 -21.88
CA GLN A 333 -1.09 14.82 -21.85
C GLN A 333 -1.69 13.93 -22.94
N ASP A 334 -1.17 14.04 -24.17
CA ASP A 334 -1.56 13.24 -25.33
C ASP A 334 -1.11 11.78 -25.20
N ASP A 335 -1.89 10.88 -25.77
CA ASP A 335 -1.61 9.44 -25.74
C ASP A 335 -0.56 9.04 -26.78
N LEU A 336 0.53 8.43 -26.32
CA LEU A 336 1.59 7.88 -27.18
C LEU A 336 1.32 6.41 -27.58
N LEU A 337 0.05 6.02 -27.59
CA LEU A 337 -0.35 4.63 -27.76
C LEU A 337 -0.41 4.24 -29.23
N LYS A 338 -0.03 3.00 -29.54
CA LYS A 338 -0.27 2.41 -30.86
C LYS A 338 -1.68 1.85 -30.89
N GLU A 339 -2.53 2.48 -31.69
CA GLU A 339 -3.97 2.25 -31.69
C GLU A 339 -4.35 0.87 -32.24
N GLU A 340 -3.53 0.30 -33.12
CA GLU A 340 -3.74 -1.00 -33.76
C GLU A 340 -3.28 -2.18 -32.90
N LEU A 341 -2.50 -1.91 -31.85
CA LEU A 341 -1.96 -2.94 -30.97
C LEU A 341 -2.84 -3.15 -29.73
N THR A 342 -2.78 -4.34 -29.17
CA THR A 342 -3.36 -4.64 -27.85
C THR A 342 -2.61 -3.93 -26.72
N VAL A 343 -3.21 -3.89 -25.53
CA VAL A 343 -2.56 -3.36 -24.32
C VAL A 343 -1.25 -4.10 -24.05
N PHE A 344 -1.25 -5.44 -24.13
CA PHE A 344 -0.04 -6.25 -23.97
C PHE A 344 1.01 -5.92 -25.04
N GLU A 345 0.62 -5.84 -26.31
CA GLU A 345 1.55 -5.56 -27.40
C GLU A 345 2.14 -4.16 -27.32
N ASN A 346 1.38 -3.16 -26.85
CA ASN A 346 1.90 -1.82 -26.59
C ASN A 346 3.04 -1.86 -25.56
N LEU A 347 2.80 -2.49 -24.42
CA LEU A 347 3.79 -2.63 -23.34
C LEU A 347 5.00 -3.45 -23.81
N TRP A 348 4.75 -4.60 -24.45
CA TRP A 348 5.79 -5.47 -24.97
C TRP A 348 6.66 -4.80 -26.02
N PHE A 349 6.05 -4.09 -26.97
CA PHE A 349 6.76 -3.37 -28.01
C PHE A 349 7.62 -2.25 -27.40
N ASN A 350 7.07 -1.48 -26.47
CA ASN A 350 7.82 -0.43 -25.77
C ASN A 350 8.98 -1.02 -24.96
N ALA A 351 8.75 -2.08 -24.18
CA ALA A 351 9.79 -2.75 -23.40
C ALA A 351 10.92 -3.27 -24.29
N ARG A 352 10.60 -3.85 -25.46
CA ARG A 352 11.58 -4.31 -26.45
C ARG A 352 12.46 -3.19 -27.01
N LEU A 353 11.92 -1.99 -27.17
CA LEU A 353 12.69 -0.82 -27.60
C LEU A 353 13.59 -0.28 -26.49
N CYS A 354 13.11 -0.31 -25.24
CA CYS A 354 13.85 0.21 -24.09
C CYS A 354 14.96 -0.73 -23.63
N PHE A 355 14.75 -2.04 -23.79
CA PHE A 355 15.60 -3.10 -23.25
C PHE A 355 16.04 -4.07 -24.35
N SER A 356 16.65 -3.56 -25.42
CA SER A 356 17.11 -4.36 -26.57
C SER A 356 18.00 -5.55 -26.17
N ASP A 357 18.74 -5.39 -25.07
CA ASP A 357 19.78 -6.32 -24.63
C ASP A 357 19.27 -7.34 -23.60
N LEU A 358 18.02 -7.21 -23.13
CA LEU A 358 17.42 -8.15 -22.20
C LEU A 358 16.86 -9.40 -22.92
N PRO A 359 17.00 -10.59 -22.31
CA PRO A 359 16.32 -11.80 -22.79
C PRO A 359 14.80 -11.63 -22.85
N LYS A 360 14.16 -12.26 -23.83
CA LYS A 360 12.70 -12.18 -24.03
C LYS A 360 11.90 -12.53 -22.78
N ASP A 361 12.32 -13.54 -22.01
CA ASP A 361 11.60 -13.98 -20.81
C ASP A 361 11.61 -12.91 -19.70
N LYS A 362 12.72 -12.16 -19.58
CA LYS A 362 12.80 -11.03 -18.64
C LYS A 362 11.91 -9.87 -19.06
N ILE A 363 11.88 -9.57 -20.36
CA ILE A 363 10.97 -8.57 -20.92
C ILE A 363 9.51 -8.99 -20.69
N MET A 364 9.21 -10.28 -20.81
CA MET A 364 7.86 -10.80 -20.61
C MET A 364 7.43 -10.59 -19.18
N LYS A 365 8.30 -10.93 -18.23
CA LYS A 365 8.06 -10.68 -16.82
C LYS A 365 7.82 -9.19 -16.52
N LEU A 366 8.62 -8.28 -17.08
CA LEU A 366 8.41 -6.83 -16.90
C LEU A 366 7.04 -6.37 -17.40
N VAL A 367 6.58 -6.93 -18.52
CA VAL A 367 5.26 -6.60 -19.09
C VAL A 367 4.12 -7.17 -18.23
N GLU A 368 4.25 -8.41 -17.74
CA GLU A 368 3.27 -9.01 -16.81
C GLU A 368 3.19 -8.21 -15.50
N ASP A 369 4.33 -7.89 -14.92
CA ASP A 369 4.44 -7.09 -13.70
C ASP A 369 3.79 -5.71 -13.92
N ALA A 370 3.99 -5.07 -15.09
CA ALA A 370 3.33 -3.81 -15.44
C ALA A 370 1.81 -3.96 -15.59
N LEU A 371 1.31 -5.00 -16.28
CA LEU A 371 -0.13 -5.22 -16.41
C LEU A 371 -0.83 -5.34 -15.05
N GLN A 372 -0.16 -5.98 -14.09
CA GLN A 372 -0.64 -6.11 -12.73
C GLN A 372 -0.52 -4.79 -11.95
N ASP A 373 0.64 -4.12 -11.98
CA ASP A 373 0.90 -2.88 -11.25
C ASP A 373 -0.06 -1.74 -11.67
N PHE A 374 -0.50 -1.74 -12.93
CA PHE A 374 -1.35 -0.70 -13.52
C PHE A 374 -2.83 -1.07 -13.68
N ASP A 375 -3.29 -2.20 -13.12
CA ASP A 375 -4.71 -2.62 -13.18
C ASP A 375 -5.20 -2.73 -14.65
N LEU A 376 -4.43 -3.45 -15.47
CA LEU A 376 -4.64 -3.63 -16.92
C LEU A 376 -4.78 -5.10 -17.34
N VAL A 377 -4.73 -6.05 -16.40
CA VAL A 377 -4.79 -7.50 -16.68
C VAL A 377 -6.05 -7.88 -17.47
N GLU A 378 -7.22 -7.36 -17.09
CA GLU A 378 -8.48 -7.63 -17.80
C GLU A 378 -8.53 -7.02 -19.21
N ALA A 379 -7.75 -5.96 -19.45
CA ALA A 379 -7.69 -5.26 -20.73
C ALA A 379 -6.55 -5.77 -21.63
N ARG A 380 -5.77 -6.76 -21.18
CA ARG A 380 -4.55 -7.26 -21.81
C ARG A 380 -4.67 -7.43 -23.32
N ASP A 381 -5.70 -8.15 -23.75
CA ASP A 381 -5.89 -8.58 -25.14
C ASP A 381 -6.84 -7.63 -25.91
N LEU A 382 -7.28 -6.54 -25.29
CA LEU A 382 -8.07 -5.52 -25.96
C LEU A 382 -7.16 -4.63 -26.81
N VAL A 383 -7.56 -4.41 -28.06
CA VAL A 383 -6.95 -3.42 -28.94
C VAL A 383 -7.22 -2.01 -28.39
N VAL A 384 -6.20 -1.14 -28.43
CA VAL A 384 -6.33 0.22 -27.87
C VAL A 384 -7.43 1.01 -28.59
N GLY A 385 -7.45 0.96 -29.92
CA GLY A 385 -8.42 1.64 -30.77
C GLY A 385 -8.19 3.15 -30.89
N THR A 386 -8.87 3.79 -31.83
CA THR A 386 -8.76 5.23 -32.05
C THR A 386 -9.61 6.03 -31.04
N PRO A 387 -9.38 7.34 -30.84
CA PRO A 387 -10.24 8.18 -29.99
C PRO A 387 -11.72 8.18 -30.41
N LEU A 388 -11.99 7.90 -31.69
CA LEU A 388 -13.33 7.81 -32.28
C LEU A 388 -13.97 6.43 -32.11
N ASN A 389 -13.16 5.36 -32.01
CA ASN A 389 -13.60 3.99 -31.80
C ASN A 389 -13.07 3.49 -30.44
N LYS A 390 -13.70 3.96 -29.36
CA LYS A 390 -13.26 3.70 -27.99
C LYS A 390 -13.53 2.26 -27.57
N ILE A 391 -12.48 1.45 -27.56
CA ILE A 391 -12.49 0.09 -27.00
C ILE A 391 -12.08 0.14 -25.52
N LEU A 392 -10.99 0.85 -25.20
CA LEU A 392 -10.56 1.08 -23.82
C LEU A 392 -11.31 2.24 -23.17
N SER A 393 -11.58 2.13 -21.87
CA SER A 393 -12.04 3.27 -21.07
C SER A 393 -10.95 4.35 -20.99
N GLY A 394 -11.33 5.60 -20.75
CA GLY A 394 -10.37 6.70 -20.59
C GLY A 394 -9.35 6.43 -19.47
N GLY A 395 -9.81 5.84 -18.36
CA GLY A 395 -8.96 5.45 -17.25
C GLY A 395 -7.96 4.35 -17.61
N GLN A 396 -8.40 3.29 -18.32
CA GLN A 396 -7.51 2.23 -18.81
C GLN A 396 -6.47 2.79 -19.78
N ARG A 397 -6.90 3.64 -20.71
CA ARG A 397 -6.02 4.28 -21.69
C ARG A 397 -4.94 5.13 -21.01
N LYS A 398 -5.31 5.95 -20.02
CA LYS A 398 -4.35 6.77 -19.28
C LYS A 398 -3.40 5.93 -18.42
N ARG A 399 -3.89 4.85 -17.78
CA ARG A 399 -3.04 3.91 -17.03
C ARG A 399 -2.03 3.22 -17.94
N LEU A 400 -2.41 2.82 -19.15
CA LEU A 400 -1.49 2.26 -20.14
C LEU A 400 -0.43 3.29 -20.56
N ASN A 401 -0.83 4.54 -20.84
CA ASN A 401 0.11 5.60 -21.20
C ASN A 401 1.16 5.84 -20.08
N ILE A 402 0.72 5.86 -18.82
CA ILE A 402 1.61 5.96 -17.66
C ILE A 402 2.51 4.71 -17.52
N ALA A 403 1.97 3.52 -17.77
CA ALA A 403 2.70 2.25 -17.67
C ALA A 403 3.85 2.15 -18.68
N LEU A 404 3.65 2.66 -19.90
CA LEU A 404 4.69 2.69 -20.95
C LEU A 404 5.92 3.49 -20.53
N GLU A 405 5.74 4.54 -19.74
CA GLU A 405 6.88 5.32 -19.24
C GLU A 405 7.51 4.66 -18.00
N LEU A 406 6.68 4.11 -17.11
CA LEU A 406 7.15 3.53 -15.85
C LEU A 406 7.85 2.19 -16.00
N ILE A 407 7.69 1.49 -17.13
CA ILE A 407 8.40 0.25 -17.43
C ILE A 407 9.93 0.42 -17.46
N ARG A 408 10.41 1.65 -17.71
CA ARG A 408 11.84 2.02 -17.67
C ARG A 408 12.39 2.22 -16.26
N GLU A 409 11.52 2.17 -15.25
CA GLU A 409 11.83 2.47 -13.85
C GLU A 409 12.53 3.82 -13.62
N PRO A 410 12.00 4.95 -14.13
CA PRO A 410 12.62 6.26 -13.89
C PRO A 410 12.60 6.64 -12.41
N SER A 411 13.61 7.39 -11.96
CA SER A 411 13.72 7.87 -10.58
C SER A 411 12.98 9.21 -10.36
N ILE A 412 12.81 9.99 -11.42
CA ILE A 412 12.00 11.21 -11.47
C ILE A 412 10.92 11.03 -12.53
N LEU A 413 9.67 11.28 -12.19
CA LEU A 413 8.55 11.18 -13.10
C LEU A 413 7.82 12.52 -13.21
N PHE A 414 7.78 13.09 -14.42
CA PHE A 414 6.95 14.24 -14.75
C PHE A 414 5.67 13.76 -15.46
N VAL A 415 4.51 14.18 -15.00
CA VAL A 415 3.22 13.74 -15.58
C VAL A 415 2.35 14.95 -15.90
N ASP A 416 2.01 15.11 -17.17
CA ASP A 416 1.20 16.20 -17.70
C ASP A 416 -0.30 15.77 -17.72
N GLU A 417 -1.09 16.52 -16.96
CA GLU A 417 -2.53 16.41 -16.74
C GLU A 417 -3.04 14.97 -16.56
N PRO A 418 -2.59 14.23 -15.51
CA PRO A 418 -2.91 12.81 -15.34
C PRO A 418 -4.40 12.52 -15.15
N THR A 419 -5.19 13.50 -14.69
CA THR A 419 -6.60 13.33 -14.34
C THR A 419 -7.55 14.03 -15.32
N SER A 420 -7.03 14.65 -16.39
CA SER A 420 -7.84 15.41 -17.33
C SER A 420 -8.72 14.48 -18.17
N GLY A 421 -10.00 14.82 -18.31
CA GLY A 421 -10.98 14.02 -19.06
C GLY A 421 -11.38 12.69 -18.42
N LEU A 422 -10.98 12.42 -17.17
CA LEU A 422 -11.33 11.19 -16.44
C LEU A 422 -12.53 11.36 -15.51
N SER A 423 -13.20 10.24 -15.21
CA SER A 423 -14.18 10.17 -14.12
C SER A 423 -13.50 10.40 -12.76
N SER A 424 -14.27 10.75 -11.72
CA SER A 424 -13.73 10.91 -10.37
C SER A 424 -13.04 9.63 -9.86
N MET A 425 -13.65 8.46 -10.12
CA MET A 425 -13.12 7.16 -9.71
C MET A 425 -11.82 6.81 -10.46
N ASP A 426 -11.77 7.04 -11.78
CA ASP A 426 -10.55 6.79 -12.56
C ASP A 426 -9.42 7.75 -12.19
N SER A 427 -9.75 9.02 -11.92
CA SER A 427 -8.80 10.01 -11.42
C SER A 427 -8.17 9.57 -10.09
N GLU A 428 -8.99 9.05 -9.17
CA GLU A 428 -8.51 8.51 -7.90
C GLU A 428 -7.56 7.32 -8.11
N LYS A 429 -7.92 6.37 -8.98
CA LYS A 429 -7.05 5.23 -9.34
C LYS A 429 -5.70 5.70 -9.89
N VAL A 430 -5.70 6.65 -10.83
CA VAL A 430 -4.45 7.22 -11.40
C VAL A 430 -3.61 7.91 -10.32
N MET A 431 -4.23 8.69 -9.44
CA MET A 431 -3.51 9.34 -8.34
C MET A 431 -2.94 8.34 -7.34
N LEU A 432 -3.66 7.24 -7.04
CA LEU A 432 -3.16 6.16 -6.19
C LEU A 432 -1.94 5.47 -6.80
N LEU A 433 -1.96 5.23 -8.12
CA LEU A 433 -0.82 4.67 -8.85
C LEU A 433 0.41 5.58 -8.76
N LEU A 434 0.26 6.88 -9.00
CA LEU A 434 1.37 7.84 -8.87
C LEU A 434 1.89 7.92 -7.43
N LYS A 435 1.01 7.85 -6.43
CA LYS A 435 1.42 7.75 -5.02
C LYS A 435 2.20 6.49 -4.71
N ARG A 436 1.84 5.33 -5.27
CA ARG A 436 2.62 4.09 -5.12
C ARG A 436 4.04 4.26 -5.67
N GLN A 437 4.21 4.99 -6.79
CA GLN A 437 5.54 5.30 -7.33
C GLN A 437 6.38 6.17 -6.38
N VAL A 438 5.74 7.14 -5.73
CA VAL A 438 6.38 7.94 -4.68
C VAL A 438 6.83 7.08 -3.50
N LEU A 439 5.98 6.12 -3.07
CA LEU A 439 6.33 5.16 -2.02
C LEU A 439 7.44 4.19 -2.43
N LYS A 440 7.66 3.97 -3.73
CA LYS A 440 8.83 3.25 -4.27
C LYS A 440 10.11 4.13 -4.27
N GLY A 441 10.05 5.35 -3.72
CA GLY A 441 11.20 6.25 -3.58
C GLY A 441 11.40 7.24 -4.73
N LYS A 442 10.47 7.30 -5.69
CA LYS A 442 10.56 8.21 -6.84
C LYS A 442 10.17 9.64 -6.46
N LEU A 443 10.71 10.62 -7.16
CA LEU A 443 10.18 11.99 -7.17
C LEU A 443 9.12 12.07 -8.27
N VAL A 444 7.88 12.39 -7.93
CA VAL A 444 6.81 12.54 -8.92
C VAL A 444 6.35 13.99 -8.95
N VAL A 445 6.41 14.63 -10.11
CA VAL A 445 5.96 16.00 -10.34
C VAL A 445 4.81 15.95 -11.34
N ILE A 446 3.67 16.49 -10.95
CA ILE A 446 2.46 16.49 -11.78
C ILE A 446 1.98 17.91 -11.94
N ASN A 447 1.36 18.23 -13.07
CA ASN A 447 0.51 19.41 -13.14
C ASN A 447 -0.97 18.99 -13.04
N ILE A 448 -1.78 19.81 -12.39
CA ILE A 448 -3.21 19.54 -12.22
C ILE A 448 -3.98 20.85 -12.36
N HIS A 449 -5.06 20.84 -13.15
CA HIS A 449 -5.97 21.97 -13.29
C HIS A 449 -6.90 22.12 -12.06
N GLN A 450 -7.42 21.01 -11.53
CA GLN A 450 -8.21 20.96 -10.29
C GLN A 450 -7.78 19.75 -9.44
N PRO A 451 -7.23 19.96 -8.22
CA PRO A 451 -6.73 18.86 -7.42
C PRO A 451 -7.88 18.00 -6.86
N PRO A 452 -7.84 16.67 -7.01
CA PRO A 452 -8.80 15.79 -6.35
C PRO A 452 -8.57 15.80 -4.82
N PRO A 453 -9.59 15.45 -4.00
CA PRO A 453 -9.54 15.57 -2.54
C PRO A 453 -8.36 14.85 -1.87
N ILE A 454 -7.81 13.83 -2.54
CA ILE A 454 -6.74 12.98 -2.02
C ILE A 454 -5.35 13.65 -2.06
N CYS A 455 -5.21 14.79 -2.75
CA CYS A 455 -3.97 15.54 -2.81
C CYS A 455 -4.00 16.67 -1.76
N THR A 456 -3.35 16.50 -0.61
CA THR A 456 -3.40 17.53 0.46
C THR A 456 -2.04 17.84 1.09
N SER A 457 -0.93 17.34 0.53
CA SER A 457 0.40 17.60 1.08
C SER A 457 1.43 17.92 -0.02
N CYS A 458 1.92 19.16 0.00
CA CYS A 458 2.92 19.81 -0.88
C CYS A 458 2.41 20.29 -2.26
N TRP A 459 2.13 21.58 -2.34
CA TRP A 459 1.70 22.29 -3.55
C TRP A 459 2.70 23.38 -3.94
N ILE A 460 2.98 23.50 -5.24
CA ILE A 460 3.63 24.67 -5.83
C ILE A 460 2.55 25.41 -6.61
N ASN A 461 2.26 26.65 -6.19
CA ASN A 461 1.40 27.54 -6.95
C ASN A 461 2.23 28.17 -8.08
N CYS A 462 1.77 28.01 -9.32
CA CYS A 462 2.32 28.72 -10.49
C CYS A 462 1.71 30.10 -10.65
#